data_AF-A0A383AZG5-F1
#
_entry.id   AF-A0A383AZG5-F1
#
_cell.length_a   1.000
_cell.length_b   1.000
_cell.length_c   1.000
_cell.angle_alpha   90.00
_cell.angle_beta   90.00
_cell.angle_gamma   90.00
#
_symmetry.space_group_name_H-M   'P 1'
#
loop_
_entity.id
_entity.type
_entity.pdbx_description
1 polymer ?
#
loop_
_entity_poly.entity_id
_entity_poly.type
_entity_poly.pdbx_seq_one_letter_code
_entity_poly.pdbx_strand_id
1 'polypeptide(L)'
;ELNRVIKRDNYPTTALTAISILDKGENVDSERIKRECGPMTMASIHYFYDQWRNFGHPPPAFLEEIWDDYSSMLNGFPEEKLHQRIHSGHNCWVIEEERKFLTPSVLNATCLIGSKDNLIERLLELAETGLNKLMILPSLEPRYEILKRVSKDLIGNI
;
A
#
# COMPACT_ATOMS: atom_id res chain seq x y z
N GLU A 1 25.89 -21.52 -13.00
CA GLU A 1 25.93 -22.96 -13.31
C GLU A 1 24.59 -23.38 -13.92
N LEU A 2 24.62 -23.84 -15.16
CA LEU A 2 23.46 -24.46 -15.81
C LEU A 2 23.20 -25.81 -15.12
N ASN A 3 21.95 -26.10 -14.72
CA ASN A 3 21.46 -27.28 -13.95
C ASN A 3 21.16 -27.10 -12.45
N ARG A 4 21.03 -25.88 -11.93
CA ARG A 4 20.54 -25.69 -10.56
C ARG A 4 19.04 -26.01 -10.47
N VAL A 5 18.66 -27.02 -9.70
CA VAL A 5 17.26 -27.30 -9.36
C VAL A 5 16.79 -26.26 -8.34
N ILE A 6 15.87 -25.38 -8.75
CA ILE A 6 15.24 -24.41 -7.86
C ILE A 6 14.09 -25.09 -7.14
N LYS A 7 14.22 -25.30 -5.82
CA LYS A 7 13.10 -25.71 -4.96
C LYS A 7 12.47 -24.44 -4.38
N ARG A 8 11.21 -24.16 -4.72
CA ARG A 8 10.50 -22.95 -4.27
C ARG A 8 10.56 -22.78 -2.76
N ASP A 9 10.44 -23.87 -1.99
CA ASP A 9 10.38 -23.81 -0.52
C ASP A 9 11.69 -23.34 0.13
N ASN A 10 12.80 -23.31 -0.63
CA ASN A 10 14.06 -22.73 -0.17
C ASN A 10 14.10 -21.19 -0.32
N TYR A 11 13.10 -20.59 -0.95
CA TYR A 11 13.03 -19.16 -1.26
C TYR A 11 11.73 -18.58 -0.71
N PRO A 12 11.68 -18.25 0.60
CA PRO A 12 10.48 -17.70 1.21
C PRO A 12 10.10 -16.37 0.55
N THR A 13 8.86 -16.27 0.10
CA THR A 13 8.30 -15.05 -0.47
C THR A 13 7.80 -14.13 0.64
N THR A 14 8.06 -12.84 0.52
CA THR A 14 7.59 -11.82 1.46
C THR A 14 6.93 -10.70 0.68
N ALA A 15 5.74 -10.30 1.10
CA ALA A 15 5.10 -9.09 0.59
C ALA A 15 5.15 -8.01 1.66
N LEU A 16 5.45 -6.78 1.22
CA LEU A 16 5.40 -5.59 2.06
C LEU A 16 4.06 -4.89 1.81
N THR A 17 3.30 -4.61 2.87
CA THR A 17 1.95 -4.02 2.77
C THR A 17 1.59 -3.24 4.02
N ALA A 18 0.63 -2.33 3.93
CA ALA A 18 -0.12 -1.86 5.09
C ALA A 18 -1.38 -2.73 5.27
N ILE A 19 -1.84 -2.84 6.51
CA ILE A 19 -3.07 -3.56 6.87
C ILE A 19 -3.90 -2.65 7.78
N SER A 20 -5.19 -2.52 7.51
CA SER A 20 -6.14 -1.92 8.44
C SER A 20 -7.43 -2.73 8.51
N ILE A 21 -7.89 -2.99 9.73
CA ILE A 21 -9.10 -3.76 10.00
C ILE A 21 -10.24 -2.78 10.19
N LEU A 22 -11.28 -2.90 9.38
CA LEU A 22 -12.48 -2.06 9.42
C LEU A 22 -13.30 -2.33 10.69
N ASP A 23 -13.84 -1.25 11.26
CA ASP A 23 -14.93 -1.36 12.23
C ASP A 23 -16.25 -1.68 11.52
N LYS A 24 -17.24 -2.16 12.26
CA LYS A 24 -18.54 -2.52 11.69
C LYS A 24 -19.20 -1.28 11.06
N GLY A 25 -19.39 -1.32 9.74
CA GLY A 25 -20.01 -0.25 8.97
C GLY A 25 -19.08 0.91 8.63
N GLU A 26 -17.77 0.77 8.86
CA GLU A 26 -16.79 1.78 8.48
C GLU A 26 -16.47 1.72 6.98
N ASN A 27 -16.37 2.88 6.35
CA ASN A 27 -15.96 2.99 4.96
C ASN A 27 -14.44 2.79 4.81
N VAL A 28 -14.02 2.20 3.69
CA VAL A 28 -12.61 2.00 3.35
C VAL A 28 -11.81 3.30 3.27
N ASP A 29 -12.45 4.42 3.00
CA ASP A 29 -11.83 5.73 2.87
C ASP A 29 -12.15 6.66 4.06
N SER A 30 -12.52 6.08 5.21
CA SER A 30 -12.67 6.83 6.46
C SER A 30 -11.37 7.57 6.80
N GLU A 31 -11.47 8.67 7.56
CA GLU A 31 -10.29 9.41 8.01
C GLU A 31 -9.32 8.52 8.80
N ARG A 32 -9.83 7.53 9.53
CA ARG A 32 -9.01 6.55 10.25
C ARG A 32 -8.24 5.68 9.26
N ILE A 33 -8.88 5.11 8.26
CA ILE A 33 -8.19 4.25 7.27
C ILE A 33 -7.18 5.05 6.45
N LYS A 34 -7.53 6.27 6.02
CA LYS A 34 -6.59 7.19 5.35
C LYS A 34 -5.38 7.51 6.24
N ARG A 35 -5.59 7.70 7.55
CA ARG A 35 -4.51 7.89 8.52
C ARG A 35 -3.64 6.64 8.69
N GLU A 36 -4.21 5.44 8.64
CA GLU A 36 -3.50 4.18 8.90
C GLU A 36 -2.78 3.58 7.68
N CYS A 37 -3.36 3.75 6.49
CA CYS A 37 -2.90 3.13 5.23
C CYS A 37 -2.44 4.15 4.17
N GLY A 38 -2.80 5.43 4.32
CA GLY A 38 -2.52 6.47 3.31
C GLY A 38 -1.05 6.55 2.85
N PRO A 39 -0.04 6.50 3.73
CA PRO A 39 1.36 6.55 3.33
C PRO A 39 1.80 5.38 2.43
N MET A 40 1.27 4.17 2.63
CA MET A 40 1.52 3.02 1.76
C MET A 40 0.85 3.21 0.39
N THR A 41 -0.38 3.72 0.40
CA THR A 41 -1.11 4.05 -0.81
C THR A 41 -0.39 5.12 -1.64
N MET A 42 0.08 6.19 -0.99
CA MET A 42 0.89 7.21 -1.65
C MET A 42 2.23 6.66 -2.12
N ALA A 43 2.91 5.83 -1.34
CA ALA A 43 4.14 5.17 -1.79
C ALA A 43 3.94 4.36 -3.08
N SER A 44 2.78 3.73 -3.24
CA SER A 44 2.40 3.02 -4.47
C SER A 44 2.17 4.00 -5.64
N ILE A 45 1.43 5.09 -5.42
CA ILE A 45 1.24 6.14 -6.44
C ILE A 45 2.59 6.71 -6.89
N HIS A 46 3.49 6.99 -5.94
CA HIS A 46 4.82 7.55 -6.22
C HIS A 46 5.65 6.58 -7.07
N TYR A 47 5.60 5.29 -6.75
CA TYR A 47 6.24 4.25 -7.54
C TYR A 47 5.74 4.27 -8.99
N PHE A 48 4.42 4.25 -9.22
CA PHE A 48 3.87 4.23 -10.59
C PHE A 48 4.15 5.52 -11.35
N TYR A 49 4.11 6.67 -10.68
CA TYR A 49 4.51 7.94 -11.27
C TYR A 49 5.98 7.94 -11.70
N ASP A 50 6.87 7.39 -10.88
CA ASP A 50 8.27 7.20 -11.22
C ASP A 50 8.46 6.21 -12.39
N GLN A 51 7.68 5.14 -12.45
CA GLN A 51 7.71 4.19 -13.57
C GLN A 51 7.31 4.88 -14.89
N TRP A 52 6.28 5.71 -14.85
CA TRP A 52 5.82 6.46 -16.02
C TRP A 52 6.83 7.52 -16.45
N ARG A 53 7.26 8.42 -15.54
CA ARG A 53 8.10 9.56 -15.94
C ARG A 53 9.50 9.15 -16.38
N ASN A 54 10.06 8.08 -15.81
CA ASN A 54 11.41 7.64 -16.11
C ASN A 54 11.48 6.63 -17.26
N PHE A 55 10.44 5.81 -17.45
CA PHE A 55 10.47 4.68 -18.39
C PHE A 55 9.29 4.63 -19.37
N GLY A 56 8.32 5.53 -19.25
CA GLY A 56 7.14 5.57 -20.12
C GLY A 56 6.14 4.43 -19.88
N HIS A 57 6.22 3.74 -18.74
CA HIS A 57 5.26 2.69 -18.41
C HIS A 57 3.86 3.27 -18.15
N PRO A 58 2.79 2.69 -18.71
CA PRO A 58 1.44 3.18 -18.46
C PRO A 58 1.04 2.95 -17.00
N PRO A 59 0.22 3.83 -16.40
CA PRO A 59 -0.32 3.59 -15.08
C PRO A 59 -1.23 2.35 -15.08
N PRO A 60 -1.30 1.60 -13.97
CA PRO A 60 -2.29 0.54 -13.80
C PRO A 60 -3.72 1.10 -13.73
N ALA A 61 -4.69 0.28 -14.11
CA ALA A 61 -6.11 0.68 -14.20
C ALA A 61 -6.69 1.28 -12.91
N PHE A 62 -6.24 0.83 -11.74
CA PHE A 62 -6.73 1.36 -10.46
C PHE A 62 -6.31 2.82 -10.20
N LEU A 63 -5.35 3.36 -10.96
CA LEU A 63 -4.93 4.77 -10.88
C LEU A 63 -5.60 5.65 -11.94
N GLU A 64 -6.37 5.09 -12.88
CA GLU A 64 -6.93 5.82 -14.01
C GLU A 64 -7.74 7.05 -13.58
N GLU A 65 -8.55 6.92 -12.52
CA GLU A 65 -9.39 8.01 -12.01
C GLU A 65 -8.60 9.19 -11.40
N ILE A 66 -7.36 8.99 -10.94
CA ILE A 66 -6.57 10.04 -10.28
C ILE A 66 -5.37 10.50 -11.12
N TRP A 67 -5.07 9.83 -12.22
CA TRP A 67 -3.77 9.93 -12.88
C TRP A 67 -3.48 11.32 -13.43
N ASP A 68 -4.43 11.89 -14.15
CA ASP A 68 -4.27 13.20 -14.78
C ASP A 68 -4.16 14.32 -13.73
N ASP A 69 -4.94 14.24 -12.65
CA ASP A 69 -4.92 15.19 -11.55
C ASP A 69 -3.61 15.11 -10.74
N TYR A 70 -3.13 13.88 -10.45
CA TYR A 70 -1.85 13.68 -9.75
C TYR A 70 -0.68 14.18 -10.58
N SER A 71 -0.66 13.86 -11.88
CA SER A 71 0.38 14.32 -12.80
C SER A 71 0.38 15.84 -12.94
N SER A 72 -0.81 16.44 -13.09
CA SER A 72 -0.97 17.89 -13.20
C SER A 72 -0.54 18.63 -11.95
N MET A 73 -0.78 18.07 -10.76
CA MET A 73 -0.33 18.65 -9.48
C MET A 73 1.21 18.76 -9.42
N LEU A 74 1.93 17.83 -10.03
CA LEU A 74 3.39 17.79 -9.99
C LEU A 74 4.08 18.63 -11.09
N ASN A 75 3.38 18.95 -12.19
CA ASN A 75 3.93 19.70 -13.33
C ASN A 75 4.50 21.08 -12.96
N GLY A 76 4.04 21.69 -11.86
CA GLY A 76 4.53 23.01 -11.41
C GLY A 76 5.84 22.98 -10.61
N PHE A 77 6.40 21.80 -10.32
CA PHE A 77 7.59 21.68 -9.48
C PHE A 77 8.88 21.67 -10.32
N PRO A 78 9.97 22.34 -9.85
CA PRO A 78 11.27 22.24 -10.49
C PRO A 78 11.75 20.80 -10.59
N GLU A 79 12.23 20.40 -11.78
CA GLU A 79 12.62 19.02 -12.10
C GLU A 79 13.67 18.49 -11.11
N GLU A 80 14.65 19.33 -10.73
CA GLU A 80 15.73 18.97 -9.82
C GLU A 80 15.27 18.72 -8.37
N LYS A 81 14.05 19.14 -8.02
CA LYS A 81 13.43 18.92 -6.70
C LYS A 81 12.28 17.92 -6.74
N LEU A 82 11.83 17.51 -7.93
CA LEU A 82 10.63 16.72 -8.10
C LEU A 82 10.68 15.38 -7.35
N HIS A 83 11.81 14.67 -7.41
CA HIS A 83 11.97 13.42 -6.66
C HIS A 83 11.84 13.62 -5.14
N GLN A 84 12.41 14.70 -4.59
CA GLN A 84 12.28 15.00 -3.15
C GLN A 84 10.84 15.37 -2.79
N ARG A 85 10.13 16.11 -3.66
CA ARG A 85 8.72 16.46 -3.46
C ARG A 85 7.82 15.22 -3.49
N ILE A 86 8.03 14.32 -4.45
CA ILE A 86 7.27 13.06 -4.55
C ILE A 86 7.53 12.21 -3.31
N HIS A 87 8.77 12.03 -2.88
CA HIS A 87 9.08 11.14 -1.75
C HIS A 87 9.05 11.79 -0.37
N SER A 88 8.57 13.03 -0.27
CA SER A 88 8.40 13.67 1.03
C SER A 88 7.34 12.92 1.84
N GLY A 89 7.70 12.46 3.04
CA GLY A 89 6.81 11.69 3.90
C GLY A 89 6.57 10.23 3.50
N HIS A 90 7.30 9.73 2.49
CA HIS A 90 7.13 8.37 1.95
C HIS A 90 7.06 7.29 3.04
N ASN A 91 6.00 6.49 3.03
CA ASN A 91 5.69 5.46 4.04
C ASN A 91 5.59 5.95 5.50
N CYS A 92 5.54 7.26 5.76
CA CYS A 92 5.46 7.82 7.11
C CYS A 92 4.19 8.66 7.32
N TRP A 93 3.91 9.61 6.42
CA TRP A 93 2.72 10.47 6.44
C TRP A 93 2.31 10.84 5.01
N VAL A 94 1.11 11.39 4.86
CA VAL A 94 0.59 11.86 3.58
C VAL A 94 0.71 13.38 3.53
N ILE A 95 1.19 13.90 2.40
CA ILE A 95 1.23 15.35 2.16
C ILE A 95 -0.23 15.84 1.99
N GLU A 96 -0.56 16.99 2.54
CA GLU A 96 -1.96 17.45 2.64
C GLU A 96 -2.64 17.51 1.26
N GLU A 97 -1.94 18.05 0.27
CA GLU A 97 -2.41 18.18 -1.11
C GLU A 97 -2.66 16.83 -1.80
N GLU A 98 -2.04 15.76 -1.29
CA GLU A 98 -2.16 14.40 -1.82
C GLU A 98 -3.32 13.60 -1.20
N ARG A 99 -3.89 14.06 -0.07
CA ARG A 99 -4.95 13.32 0.62
C ARG A 99 -6.15 13.00 -0.27
N LYS A 100 -6.45 13.87 -1.24
CA LYS A 100 -7.55 13.70 -2.20
C LYS A 100 -7.38 12.47 -3.12
N PHE A 101 -6.17 11.95 -3.26
CA PHE A 101 -5.87 10.76 -4.09
C PHE A 101 -6.05 9.44 -3.35
N LEU A 102 -6.34 9.48 -2.04
CA LEU A 102 -6.67 8.31 -1.23
C LEU A 102 -8.13 7.90 -1.42
N THR A 103 -8.49 7.54 -2.65
CA THR A 103 -9.85 7.09 -2.99
C THR A 103 -10.09 5.65 -2.50
N PRO A 104 -11.37 5.21 -2.36
CA PRO A 104 -11.69 3.82 -2.05
C PRO A 104 -11.02 2.79 -2.97
N SER A 105 -10.94 3.09 -4.27
CA SER A 105 -10.35 2.19 -5.27
C SER A 105 -8.84 2.03 -5.04
N VAL A 106 -8.11 3.15 -4.91
CA VAL A 106 -6.66 3.13 -4.77
C VAL A 106 -6.24 2.55 -3.40
N LEU A 107 -6.98 2.86 -2.33
CA LEU A 107 -6.75 2.28 -1.00
C LEU A 107 -6.87 0.75 -1.01
N ASN A 108 -7.94 0.20 -1.59
CA ASN A 108 -8.15 -1.25 -1.68
C ASN A 108 -7.12 -1.94 -2.60
N ALA A 109 -6.66 -1.26 -3.65
CA ALA A 109 -5.68 -1.83 -4.58
C ALA A 109 -4.25 -1.91 -4.00
N THR A 110 -3.93 -1.06 -3.03
CA THR A 110 -2.55 -0.87 -2.54
C THR A 110 -2.31 -1.38 -1.12
N CYS A 111 -3.38 -1.67 -0.37
CA CYS A 111 -3.33 -2.08 1.03
C CYS A 111 -4.27 -3.27 1.30
N LEU A 112 -4.05 -4.00 2.40
CA LEU A 112 -5.01 -4.99 2.89
C LEU A 112 -6.00 -4.31 3.85
N ILE A 113 -7.14 -3.88 3.32
CA ILE A 113 -8.19 -3.23 4.10
C ILE A 113 -9.45 -4.09 4.03
N GLY A 114 -10.04 -4.39 5.18
CA GLY A 114 -11.24 -5.22 5.22
C GLY A 114 -11.74 -5.50 6.63
N SER A 115 -12.87 -6.19 6.72
CA SER A 115 -13.31 -6.76 8.00
C SER A 115 -12.29 -7.80 8.49
N LYS A 116 -12.33 -8.12 9.80
CA LYS A 116 -11.48 -9.18 10.37
C LYS A 116 -11.58 -10.47 9.57
N ASP A 117 -12.80 -10.94 9.30
CA ASP A 117 -13.04 -12.23 8.66
C ASP A 117 -12.55 -12.23 7.20
N ASN A 118 -12.81 -11.14 6.46
CA ASN A 118 -12.32 -11.03 5.07
C ASN A 118 -10.79 -10.96 5.01
N LEU A 119 -10.15 -10.28 5.97
CA LEU A 119 -8.70 -10.22 6.01
C LEU A 119 -8.10 -11.59 6.36
N ILE A 120 -8.67 -12.34 7.30
CA ILE A 120 -8.23 -13.71 7.61
C ILE A 120 -8.34 -14.59 6.36
N GLU A 121 -9.49 -14.61 5.70
CA GLU A 121 -9.71 -15.37 4.47
C GLU A 121 -8.67 -14.99 3.41
N ARG A 122 -8.48 -13.69 3.17
CA ARG A 122 -7.50 -13.20 2.20
C ARG A 122 -6.06 -13.60 2.53
N LEU A 123 -5.69 -13.59 3.81
CA LEU A 123 -4.36 -14.00 4.26
C LEU A 123 -4.11 -15.50 4.05
N LEU A 124 -5.14 -16.32 4.28
CA LEU A 124 -5.08 -17.76 4.02
C LEU A 124 -4.95 -18.05 2.52
N GLU A 125 -5.72 -17.37 1.66
CA GLU A 125 -5.58 -17.46 0.20
C GLU A 125 -4.16 -17.09 -0.27
N LEU A 126 -3.60 -16.01 0.28
CA LEU A 126 -2.22 -15.60 -0.03
C LEU A 126 -1.22 -16.67 0.40
N ALA A 127 -1.42 -17.28 1.56
CA ALA A 127 -0.56 -18.37 2.04
C ALA A 127 -0.64 -19.61 1.12
N GLU A 128 -1.84 -20.01 0.72
CA GLU A 128 -2.08 -21.13 -0.20
C GLU A 128 -1.47 -20.91 -1.59
N THR A 129 -1.50 -19.67 -2.08
CA THR A 129 -0.88 -19.27 -3.36
C THR A 129 0.63 -19.06 -3.25
N GLY A 130 1.20 -19.27 -2.06
CA GLY A 130 2.63 -19.35 -1.86
C GLY A 130 3.27 -18.07 -1.33
N LEU A 131 2.52 -17.21 -0.62
CA LEU A 131 3.08 -16.17 0.23
C LEU A 131 3.54 -16.77 1.57
N ASN A 132 4.79 -16.55 1.98
CA ASN A 132 5.27 -17.10 3.25
C ASN A 132 5.25 -16.08 4.39
N LYS A 133 5.41 -14.79 4.09
CA LYS A 133 5.57 -13.74 5.10
C LYS A 133 4.89 -12.45 4.65
N LEU A 134 4.42 -11.70 5.64
CA LEU A 134 4.05 -10.31 5.47
C LEU A 134 4.99 -9.41 6.29
N MET A 135 5.50 -8.38 5.63
CA MET A 135 6.13 -7.24 6.27
C MET A 135 5.09 -6.13 6.34
N ILE A 136 4.58 -5.89 7.55
CA ILE A 136 3.53 -4.89 7.78
C ILE A 136 4.20 -3.54 8.00
N LEU A 137 3.91 -2.59 7.11
CA LEU A 137 4.41 -1.23 7.15
C LEU A 137 3.24 -0.25 7.37
N PRO A 138 2.84 -0.02 8.63
CA PRO A 138 1.79 0.95 8.95
C PRO A 138 2.29 2.40 8.83
N SER A 139 1.36 3.36 8.73
CA SER A 139 1.69 4.78 8.94
C SER A 139 2.49 5.01 10.22
N LEU A 140 3.42 5.96 10.20
CA LEU A 140 4.37 6.16 11.29
C LEU A 140 3.67 6.53 12.60
N GLU A 141 2.75 7.50 12.57
CA GLU A 141 2.09 8.00 13.79
C GLU A 141 1.24 6.92 14.49
N PRO A 142 0.26 6.27 13.84
CA PRO A 142 -0.59 5.26 14.48
C PRO A 142 0.03 3.85 14.54
N ARG A 143 1.32 3.67 14.20
CA ARG A 143 1.94 2.35 14.00
C ARG A 143 1.69 1.35 15.13
N TYR A 144 1.79 1.79 16.39
CA TYR A 144 1.65 0.89 17.53
C TYR A 144 0.20 0.45 17.75
N GLU A 145 -0.77 1.32 17.44
CA GLU A 145 -2.20 1.00 17.51
C GLU A 145 -2.56 -0.04 16.45
N ILE A 146 -2.08 0.17 15.22
CA ILE A 146 -2.28 -0.76 14.10
C ILE A 146 -1.65 -2.11 14.42
N LEU A 147 -0.38 -2.13 14.84
CA LEU A 147 0.32 -3.39 15.14
C LEU A 147 -0.33 -4.15 16.30
N LYS A 148 -0.84 -3.45 17.33
CA LYS A 148 -1.60 -4.07 18.42
C LYS A 148 -2.90 -4.68 17.90
N ARG A 149 -3.63 -3.99 17.03
CA ARG A 149 -4.89 -4.46 16.45
C ARG A 149 -4.67 -5.68 15.55
N VAL A 150 -3.69 -5.61 14.64
CA VAL A 150 -3.27 -6.73 13.79
C VAL A 150 -2.87 -7.95 14.63
N SER A 151 -2.07 -7.75 15.68
CA SER A 151 -1.65 -8.85 16.54
C SER A 151 -2.83 -9.55 17.22
N LYS A 152 -3.79 -8.78 17.73
CA LYS A 152 -4.97 -9.30 18.42
C LYS A 152 -5.96 -9.96 17.47
N ASP A 153 -6.28 -9.30 16.36
CA ASP A 153 -7.43 -9.64 15.54
C ASP A 153 -7.07 -10.55 14.36
N LEU A 154 -5.80 -10.55 13.91
CA LEU A 154 -5.35 -11.38 12.78
C LEU A 154 -4.39 -12.48 13.24
N ILE A 155 -3.23 -12.12 13.79
CA ILE A 155 -2.16 -13.11 14.09
C ILE A 155 -2.63 -14.20 15.06
N GLY A 156 -3.45 -13.87 16.06
CA GLY A 156 -4.01 -14.87 16.98
C GLY A 156 -5.11 -15.77 16.39
N ASN A 157 -5.45 -15.62 15.11
CA ASN A 157 -6.60 -16.26 14.47
C ASN A 157 -6.26 -16.90 13.11
N ILE A 158 -4.97 -16.96 12.74
CA ILE A 158 -4.45 -17.62 11.52
C ILE A 158 -3.43 -18.71 11.87
#